data_AF-A0A2D5Z181-F1
#
_entry.id   AF-A0A2D5Z181-F1
#
_cell.length_a   1.000
_cell.length_b   1.000
_cell.length_c   1.000
_cell.angle_alpha   90.00
_cell.angle_beta   90.00
_cell.angle_gamma   90.00
#
_symmetry.space_group_name_H-M   'P 1'
#
loop_
_entity.id
_entity.type
_entity.pdbx_description
1 polymer ?
#
loop_
_entity_poly.entity_id
_entity_poly.type
_entity_poly.pdbx_seq_one_letter_code
_entity_poly.pdbx_strand_id
1 'polypeptide(L)'
;MDSRLRPAQVRFYRDQGYLIFDKPVFEPETFTALRQHIEARLDAWTEALGKPLDMVDWPHFVDPKLNEWLLADRVLDLVEPLIGPDIALFACSFITKLPGASKAAP
;
A
#
# COMPACT_ATOMS: atom_id res chain seq x y z
N MET A 1 4.71 -8.83 18.40
CA MET A 1 4.99 -8.63 16.97
C MET A 1 6.49 -8.74 16.79
N ASP A 2 6.94 -9.66 15.94
CA ASP A 2 8.37 -9.86 15.67
C ASP A 2 8.79 -8.91 14.54
N SER A 3 9.77 -8.05 14.81
CA SER A 3 10.22 -7.06 13.84
C SER A 3 10.77 -7.72 12.57
N ARG A 4 10.22 -7.34 11.41
CA ARG A 4 10.70 -7.80 10.09
C ARG A 4 11.96 -7.06 9.62
N LEU A 5 12.42 -6.05 10.35
CA LEU A 5 13.54 -5.20 9.98
C LEU A 5 14.75 -5.43 10.90
N ARG A 6 15.93 -5.52 10.31
CA ARG A 6 17.18 -5.56 11.07
C ARG A 6 17.51 -4.16 11.62
N PRO A 7 18.23 -4.04 12.75
CA PRO A 7 18.65 -2.74 13.29
C PRO A 7 19.38 -1.86 12.28
N ALA A 8 20.17 -2.45 11.37
CA ALA A 8 20.86 -1.72 10.31
C ALA A 8 19.89 -1.08 9.29
N GLN A 9 18.76 -1.72 9.00
CA GLN A 9 17.74 -1.17 8.09
C GLN A 9 16.97 -0.02 8.75
N VAL A 10 16.68 -0.14 10.04
CA VAL A 10 16.08 0.96 10.82
C VAL A 10 17.03 2.17 10.87
N ARG A 11 18.33 1.94 11.08
CA ARG A 11 19.33 3.00 11.01
C ARG A 11 19.39 3.64 9.63
N PHE A 12 19.43 2.84 8.57
CA PHE A 12 19.42 3.34 7.19
C PHE A 12 18.21 4.23 6.92
N TYR A 13 17.01 3.81 7.34
CA TYR A 13 15.79 4.63 7.20
C TYR A 13 15.92 5.98 7.91
N ARG A 14 16.45 6.00 9.14
CA ARG A 14 16.66 7.25 9.89
C ARG A 14 17.67 8.17 9.22
N ASP A 15 18.73 7.60 8.63
CA ASP A 15 19.80 8.36 7.99
C ASP A 15 19.40 8.88 6.59
N GLN A 16 18.56 8.15 5.85
CA GLN A 16 18.27 8.40 4.43
C GLN A 16 16.83 8.86 4.16
N GLY A 17 15.92 8.69 5.12
CA GLY A 17 14.49 9.00 4.96
C GLY A 17 13.69 7.97 4.15
N TYR A 18 14.30 6.88 3.70
CA TYR A 18 13.63 5.80 2.98
C TYR A 18 14.26 4.43 3.27
N LEU A 19 13.52 3.37 2.96
CA LEU A 19 14.00 1.99 3.01
C LEU A 19 13.39 1.20 1.86
N ILE A 20 14.22 0.47 1.12
CA ILE A 20 13.74 -0.50 0.13
C ILE A 20 13.70 -1.87 0.80
N PHE A 21 12.51 -2.47 0.88
CA PHE A 21 12.30 -3.84 1.35
C PHE A 21 12.09 -4.76 0.15
N ASP A 22 13.13 -5.50 -0.21
CA ASP A 22 13.23 -6.30 -1.45
C ASP A 22 12.62 -7.71 -1.34
N LYS A 23 11.65 -7.89 -0.44
CA LYS A 23 10.99 -9.17 -0.20
C LYS A 23 9.47 -9.00 -0.28
N PRO A 24 8.72 -10.05 -0.64
CA PRO A 24 7.26 -10.01 -0.60
C PRO A 24 6.75 -9.59 0.78
N VAL A 25 5.84 -8.61 0.78
CA VAL A 25 5.13 -8.22 2.00
C VAL A 25 4.04 -9.24 2.32
N PHE A 26 3.33 -9.70 1.29
CA PHE A 26 2.27 -10.70 1.34
C PHE A 26 2.70 -12.01 0.69
N GLU A 27 2.06 -13.11 1.12
CA GLU A 27 2.12 -14.37 0.39
C GLU A 27 1.44 -14.23 -0.98
N PRO A 28 1.84 -15.03 -1.99
CA PRO A 28 1.34 -14.90 -3.34
C PRO A 28 -0.19 -14.89 -3.45
N GLU A 29 -0.89 -15.72 -2.67
CA GLU A 29 -2.34 -15.83 -2.66
C GLU A 29 -2.97 -14.58 -2.05
N THR A 30 -2.44 -14.08 -0.94
CA THR A 30 -2.94 -12.86 -0.28
C THR A 30 -2.71 -11.62 -1.16
N PHE A 31 -1.54 -11.54 -1.81
CA PHE A 31 -1.25 -10.47 -2.77
C PHE A 31 -2.17 -10.54 -3.99
N THR A 32 -2.40 -11.74 -4.52
CA THR A 32 -3.33 -11.95 -5.64
C THR A 32 -4.75 -11.50 -5.29
N ALA A 33 -5.22 -11.83 -4.08
CA ALA A 33 -6.53 -11.41 -3.60
C ALA A 33 -6.63 -9.88 -3.47
N LEU A 34 -5.61 -9.21 -2.94
CA LEU A 34 -5.54 -7.74 -2.87
C LEU A 34 -5.62 -7.13 -4.27
N ARG A 35 -4.81 -7.63 -5.20
CA ARG A 35 -4.75 -7.17 -6.58
C ARG A 35 -6.11 -7.30 -7.27
N GLN A 36 -6.72 -8.49 -7.21
CA GLN A 36 -8.04 -8.73 -7.81
C GLN A 36 -9.12 -7.83 -7.24
N HIS A 37 -9.09 -7.61 -5.91
CA HIS A 37 -10.04 -6.73 -5.24
C HIS A 37 -9.92 -5.28 -5.73
N ILE A 38 -8.70 -4.76 -5.84
CA ILE A 38 -8.46 -3.39 -6.35
C ILE A 38 -8.83 -3.28 -7.84
N GLU A 39 -8.43 -4.25 -8.67
CA GLU A 39 -8.76 -4.27 -10.10
C GLU A 39 -10.28 -4.23 -10.32
N ALA A 40 -11.04 -5.05 -9.60
CA ALA A 40 -12.50 -5.04 -9.67
C ALA A 40 -13.11 -3.69 -9.26
N ARG A 41 -12.54 -3.00 -8.26
CA ARG A 41 -12.97 -1.66 -7.85
C ARG A 41 -12.65 -0.61 -8.90
N LEU A 42 -11.44 -0.67 -9.48
CA LEU A 42 -11.03 0.23 -10.56
C LEU A 42 -11.91 0.09 -11.79
N ASP A 43 -12.30 -1.13 -12.16
CA ASP A 43 -13.23 -1.39 -13.28
C ASP A 43 -14.59 -0.77 -13.00
N ALA A 44 -15.16 -1.02 -11.81
CA ALA A 44 -16.45 -0.46 -11.41
C ALA A 44 -16.45 1.08 -11.38
N TRP A 45 -15.39 1.70 -10.87
CA TRP A 45 -15.27 3.16 -10.86
C TRP A 45 -15.02 3.75 -12.26
N THR A 46 -14.24 3.05 -13.10
CA THR A 46 -14.00 3.44 -14.49
C THR A 46 -15.30 3.43 -15.28
N GLU A 47 -16.13 2.40 -15.10
CA GLU A 47 -17.46 2.31 -15.71
C GLU A 47 -18.36 3.45 -15.24
N ALA A 48 -18.45 3.68 -13.93
CA ALA A 48 -19.29 4.72 -13.35
C ALA A 48 -18.88 6.15 -13.78
N LEU A 49 -17.59 6.38 -14.00
CA LEU A 49 -17.05 7.71 -14.36
C LEU A 49 -16.84 7.89 -15.87
N GLY A 50 -17.00 6.83 -16.67
CA GLY A 50 -16.79 6.84 -18.12
C GLY A 50 -15.36 7.12 -18.55
N LYS A 51 -14.36 6.97 -17.67
CA LYS A 51 -12.94 7.18 -17.96
C LYS A 51 -12.04 6.41 -17.00
N PRO A 52 -10.83 5.98 -17.43
CA PRO A 52 -9.84 5.42 -16.53
C PRO A 52 -9.41 6.38 -15.42
N LEU A 53 -9.05 5.82 -14.27
CA LEU A 53 -8.57 6.55 -13.10
C LEU A 53 -7.06 6.38 -12.93
N ASP A 54 -6.32 7.48 -13.00
CA ASP A 54 -4.86 7.52 -12.74
C ASP A 54 -4.54 7.30 -11.25
N MET A 55 -5.44 7.71 -10.36
CA MET A 55 -5.29 7.61 -8.91
C MET A 55 -6.65 7.50 -8.23
N VAL A 56 -6.71 6.72 -7.16
CA VAL A 56 -7.87 6.64 -6.26
C VAL A 56 -7.41 6.96 -4.85
N ASP A 57 -7.87 8.08 -4.31
CA ASP A 57 -7.57 8.53 -2.96
C ASP A 57 -8.61 8.05 -1.95
N TRP A 58 -8.11 7.68 -0.78
CA TRP A 58 -8.86 7.26 0.40
C TRP A 58 -9.93 6.16 0.17
N PRO A 59 -9.65 5.10 -0.62
CA PRO A 59 -10.64 4.07 -0.93
C PRO A 59 -11.08 3.27 0.32
N HIS A 60 -10.23 3.20 1.34
CA HIS A 60 -10.50 2.49 2.59
C HIS A 60 -11.66 3.08 3.41
N PHE A 61 -12.07 4.34 3.19
CA PHE A 61 -13.27 4.89 3.83
C PHE A 61 -14.57 4.31 3.26
N VAL A 62 -14.58 3.96 1.97
CA VAL A 62 -15.75 3.40 1.27
C VAL A 62 -15.66 1.89 1.06
N ASP A 63 -14.49 1.31 1.37
CA ASP A 63 -14.20 -0.11 1.28
C ASP A 63 -13.40 -0.60 2.50
N PRO A 64 -14.07 -0.83 3.64
CA PRO A 64 -13.42 -1.24 4.88
C PRO A 64 -12.65 -2.57 4.77
N LYS A 65 -12.97 -3.41 3.78
CA LYS A 65 -12.24 -4.65 3.51
C LYS A 65 -10.76 -4.39 3.22
N LEU A 66 -10.42 -3.21 2.68
CA LEU A 66 -9.03 -2.82 2.46
C LEU A 66 -8.18 -2.83 3.74
N ASN A 67 -8.80 -2.63 4.91
CA ASN A 67 -8.10 -2.66 6.19
C ASN A 67 -7.50 -4.05 6.49
N GLU A 68 -8.06 -5.13 5.96
CA GLU A 68 -7.50 -6.49 6.10
C GLU A 68 -6.09 -6.60 5.52
N TRP A 69 -5.76 -5.78 4.51
CA TRP A 69 -4.43 -5.71 3.93
C TRP A 69 -3.63 -4.51 4.46
N LEU A 70 -4.23 -3.32 4.51
CA LEU A 70 -3.52 -2.07 4.86
C LEU A 70 -3.04 -2.05 6.32
N LEU A 71 -3.77 -2.71 7.22
CA LEU A 71 -3.45 -2.82 8.65
C LEU A 71 -3.03 -4.24 9.05
N ALA A 72 -2.69 -5.10 8.09
CA ALA A 72 -2.22 -6.44 8.38
C ALA A 72 -0.93 -6.41 9.21
N ASP A 73 -0.77 -7.32 10.17
CA ASP A 73 0.43 -7.44 11.01
C ASP A 73 1.71 -7.40 10.16
N ARG A 74 1.77 -8.13 9.05
CA ARG A 74 2.94 -8.14 8.16
C ARG A 74 3.32 -6.78 7.56
N VAL A 75 2.35 -5.86 7.41
CA VAL A 75 2.59 -4.46 7.02
C VAL A 75 3.04 -3.66 8.24
N LEU A 76 2.34 -3.79 9.36
CA LEU A 76 2.66 -3.08 10.61
C LEU A 76 4.04 -3.46 11.17
N ASP A 77 4.44 -4.72 11.07
CA ASP A 77 5.75 -5.27 11.46
C ASP A 77 6.91 -4.63 10.67
N LEU A 78 6.63 -4.01 9.52
CA LEU A 78 7.60 -3.22 8.75
C LEU A 78 7.61 -1.74 9.15
N VAL A 79 6.47 -1.19 9.58
CA VAL A 79 6.29 0.25 9.84
C VAL A 79 6.59 0.59 11.29
N GLU A 80 6.11 -0.20 12.24
CA GLU A 80 6.28 0.02 13.69
C GLU A 80 7.74 0.19 14.12
N PRO A 81 8.72 -0.60 13.64
CA PRO A 81 10.13 -0.38 14.00
C PRO A 81 10.70 0.96 13.52
N LEU A 82 10.07 1.58 12.53
CA LEU A 82 10.50 2.85 11.95
C LEU A 82 9.93 4.05 12.70
N ILE A 83 8.64 4.00 13.08
CA ILE A 83 7.90 5.16 13.61
C ILE A 83 7.28 4.97 15.01
N GLY A 84 7.33 3.76 15.57
CA GLY A 84 6.70 3.41 16.84
C GLY A 84 5.33 2.73 16.67
N PRO A 85 4.74 2.26 17.79
CA PRO A 85 3.55 1.40 17.79
C PRO A 85 2.22 2.14 17.62
N ASP A 86 2.19 3.45 17.90
CA ASP A 86 0.97 4.26 17.83
C ASP A 86 0.68 4.68 16.38
N ILE A 87 0.24 3.73 15.57
CA ILE A 87 0.03 3.90 14.11
C ILE A 87 -1.46 4.11 13.80
N ALA A 88 -1.76 5.13 13.02
CA ALA A 88 -3.07 5.34 12.41
C ALA A 88 -2.95 5.38 10.88
N LEU A 89 -3.82 4.65 10.18
CA LEU A 89 -3.99 4.78 8.73
C LEU A 89 -4.80 6.04 8.43
N PHE A 90 -4.11 7.15 8.17
CA PHE A 90 -4.75 8.42 7.81
C PHE A 90 -5.17 8.48 6.34
N ALA A 91 -4.35 7.90 5.46
CA ALA A 91 -4.59 7.92 4.02
C ALA A 91 -4.05 6.67 3.34
N CYS A 92 -4.71 6.28 2.26
CA CYS A 92 -4.26 5.26 1.32
C CYS A 92 -4.65 5.75 -0.07
N SER A 93 -3.78 5.55 -1.05
CA SER A 93 -4.07 5.85 -2.44
C SER A 93 -3.59 4.71 -3.33
N PHE A 94 -4.39 4.33 -4.33
CA PHE A 94 -3.96 3.43 -5.40
C PHE A 94 -3.59 4.26 -6.62
N ILE A 95 -2.37 4.08 -7.12
CA ILE A 95 -1.84 4.80 -8.27
C ILE A 95 -1.75 3.83 -9.44
N THR A 96 -2.45 4.12 -10.54
CA THR A 96 -2.36 3.34 -11.77
C THR A 96 -1.44 4.03 -12.76
N LYS A 97 -0.69 3.24 -13.54
CA LYS A 97 0.14 3.75 -14.63
C LYS A 97 -0.33 3.13 -15.93
N LEU A 98 -1.04 3.93 -16.71
CA LEU A 98 -1.47 3.52 -18.05
C LEU A 98 -0.25 3.48 -18.99
N PRO A 99 -0.24 2.58 -19.99
CA PRO A 99 0.80 2.56 -21.01
C PRO A 99 0.97 3.95 -21.66
N GLY A 100 2.20 4.46 -21.68
CA GLY A 100 2.51 5.79 -22.24
C GLY A 100 2.18 6.99 -21.34
N ALA A 101 1.63 6.78 -20.14
CA ALA A 101 1.42 7.86 -19.17
C ALA A 101 2.75 8.33 -18.56
N SER A 102 3.14 9.57 -18.84
CA SER A 102 4.38 10.20 -18.34
C SER A 102 4.20 11.00 -17.05
N LYS A 103 3.00 11.00 -16.45
CA LYS A 103 2.77 11.75 -15.21
C LYS A 103 3.67 11.19 -14.10
N ALA A 104 4.46 12.06 -13.48
CA ALA A 104 5.18 11.72 -12.25
C ALA A 104 4.18 11.28 -11.18
N ALA A 105 4.59 10.37 -10.29
CA ALA A 105 3.87 10.25 -9.02
C ALA A 105 3.99 11.61 -8.29
N PRO A 106 2.90 12.12 -7.68
CA PRO A 106 2.94 13.40 -6.96
C PRO A 106 3.99 13.42 -5.84
#